data_AF-A0A3R7KFR4-F1
#
_entry.id   AF-A0A3R7KFR4-F1
#
_cell.length_a   1.000
_cell.length_b   1.000
_cell.length_c   1.000
_cell.angle_alpha   90.00
_cell.angle_beta   90.00
_cell.angle_gamma   90.00
#
_symmetry.space_group_name_H-M   'P 1'
#
loop_
_entity.id
_entity.type
_entity.pdbx_description
1 polymer ?
#
loop_
_entity_poly.entity_id
_entity_poly.type
_entity_poly.pdbx_seq_one_letter_code
_entity_poly.pdbx_strand_id
1 'polypeptide(L)'
;PVYLTDSAWSVRVAARGLAYALGFSYEAMNEKGIVRSESTGRGIQRKMVTGHNVKVRAAAHFNCSSLNGMELENDDAGAQRKMPHWEERSARDELMALTVGAGYYTALTMAVFADLGYYHVNWSMAEPMAWGNNTGCDFLTKRCKDTHDLAKKYPHMFCDEKDNTTLRCSSDRRRVGTCTAYVVDCAGDVNDNDVCHVISTKLYDESSQKLSNACVEASEQTLPGSLIGSGSWCLDAEALQVKKEGSGKKIEGVCAEVKCEGGAVKVKYLGRSDFESCPEGKEITVTDSDDFRAGGKLKCPKYTEVCTIAADGSSLVI
;
A
#
# COMPACT_ATOMS: atom_id res chain seq x y z
N PRO A 1 -20.14 -2.64 -19.13
CA PRO A 1 -19.07 -3.50 -19.71
C PRO A 1 -19.11 -4.90 -19.07
N VAL A 2 -19.17 -5.96 -19.87
CA VAL A 2 -19.43 -7.37 -19.43
C VAL A 2 -18.24 -8.01 -18.68
N TYR A 3 -17.19 -7.24 -18.38
CA TYR A 3 -15.89 -7.72 -17.89
C TYR A 3 -15.39 -7.05 -16.60
N LEU A 4 -16.16 -6.16 -15.98
CA LEU A 4 -15.83 -5.61 -14.65
C LEU A 4 -16.53 -6.46 -13.60
N THR A 5 -15.77 -7.13 -12.75
CA THR A 5 -16.31 -7.78 -11.55
C THR A 5 -16.57 -6.72 -10.48
N ASP A 6 -17.33 -7.08 -9.45
CA ASP A 6 -17.58 -6.27 -8.25
C ASP A 6 -16.41 -6.29 -7.25
N SER A 7 -15.25 -6.83 -7.65
CA SER A 7 -14.06 -6.84 -6.80
C SER A 7 -13.53 -5.43 -6.52
N ALA A 8 -12.97 -5.23 -5.32
CA ALA A 8 -12.30 -3.99 -4.93
C ALA A 8 -11.28 -3.51 -5.96
N TRP A 9 -10.53 -4.44 -6.55
CA TRP A 9 -9.55 -4.11 -7.59
C TRP A 9 -10.23 -3.53 -8.86
N SER A 10 -11.31 -4.14 -9.32
CA SER A 10 -12.04 -3.69 -10.52
C SER A 10 -12.66 -2.30 -10.32
N VAL A 11 -13.17 -2.01 -9.11
CA VAL A 11 -13.68 -0.69 -8.74
C VAL A 11 -12.57 0.37 -8.85
N ARG A 12 -11.37 0.08 -8.34
CA ARG A 12 -10.23 1.03 -8.41
C ARG A 12 -9.68 1.21 -9.82
N VAL A 13 -9.66 0.16 -10.64
CA VAL A 13 -9.34 0.29 -12.07
C VAL A 13 -10.33 1.21 -12.79
N ALA A 14 -11.63 1.04 -12.53
CA ALA A 14 -12.66 1.88 -13.12
C ALA A 14 -12.50 3.35 -12.67
N ALA A 15 -12.29 3.58 -11.37
CA ALA A 15 -12.05 4.92 -10.82
C ALA A 15 -10.81 5.60 -11.43
N ARG A 16 -9.71 4.85 -11.62
CA ARG A 16 -8.52 5.33 -12.32
C ARG A 16 -8.82 5.72 -13.77
N GLY A 17 -9.57 4.88 -14.49
CA GLY A 17 -10.01 5.16 -15.85
C GLY A 17 -10.81 6.46 -15.95
N LEU A 18 -11.70 6.71 -14.97
CA LEU A 18 -12.44 7.98 -14.87
C LEU A 18 -11.52 9.16 -14.57
N ALA A 19 -10.54 9.00 -13.66
CA ALA A 19 -9.59 10.07 -13.36
C ALA A 19 -8.81 10.53 -14.60
N TYR A 20 -8.38 9.60 -15.46
CA TYR A 20 -7.79 9.94 -16.75
C TYR A 20 -8.74 10.75 -17.64
N ALA A 21 -9.99 10.30 -17.79
CA ALA A 21 -10.99 10.98 -18.60
C ALA A 21 -11.33 12.38 -18.07
N LEU A 22 -11.18 12.60 -16.76
CA LEU A 22 -11.41 13.88 -16.09
C LEU A 22 -10.19 14.82 -16.14
N GLY A 23 -9.11 14.44 -16.81
CA GLY A 23 -7.96 15.33 -17.02
C GLY A 23 -6.75 15.07 -16.15
N PHE A 24 -6.65 13.92 -15.46
CA PHE A 24 -5.35 13.44 -14.98
C PHE A 24 -4.49 13.01 -16.19
N SER A 25 -4.04 13.96 -17.00
CA SER A 25 -3.33 13.72 -18.25
C SER A 25 -2.20 14.74 -18.42
N TYR A 26 -1.15 14.36 -19.16
CA TYR A 26 -0.08 15.29 -19.46
C TYR A 26 -0.60 16.52 -20.23
N GLU A 27 -1.59 16.35 -21.10
CA GLU A 27 -2.22 17.44 -21.87
C GLU A 27 -2.79 18.51 -20.93
N ALA A 28 -3.72 18.13 -20.04
CA ALA A 28 -4.35 19.07 -19.12
C ALA A 28 -3.37 19.69 -18.13
N MET A 29 -2.42 18.90 -17.60
CA MET A 29 -1.41 19.42 -16.67
C MET A 29 -0.42 20.38 -17.36
N ASN A 30 -0.07 20.14 -18.64
CA ASN A 30 0.81 21.02 -19.41
C ASN A 30 0.11 22.32 -19.83
N GLU A 31 -1.17 22.25 -20.22
CA GLU A 31 -1.99 23.44 -20.49
C GLU A 31 -2.04 24.40 -19.30
N LYS A 32 -2.05 23.84 -18.08
CA LYS A 32 -2.02 24.59 -16.83
C LYS A 32 -0.61 24.99 -16.39
N GLY A 33 0.43 24.54 -17.09
CA GLY A 33 1.82 24.84 -16.77
C GLY A 33 2.28 24.28 -15.42
N ILE A 34 1.67 23.18 -14.95
CA ILE A 34 1.96 22.60 -13.63
C ILE A 34 2.90 21.39 -13.69
N VAL A 35 3.44 21.04 -14.86
CA VAL A 35 4.47 19.99 -14.99
C VAL A 35 5.84 20.63 -15.23
N ARG A 36 6.86 20.16 -14.50
CA ARG A 36 8.26 20.59 -14.68
C ARG A 36 9.19 19.39 -14.62
N SER A 37 10.31 19.45 -15.33
CA SER A 37 11.39 18.47 -15.13
C SER A 37 12.33 18.98 -14.04
N GLU A 38 12.54 18.19 -12.99
CA GLU A 38 13.44 18.52 -11.90
C GLU A 38 14.39 17.35 -11.57
N SER A 39 15.56 17.67 -11.00
CA SER A 39 16.42 16.66 -10.41
C SER A 39 15.83 16.19 -9.11
N THR A 40 15.67 14.87 -8.97
CA THR A 40 15.44 14.27 -7.66
C THR A 40 16.72 14.30 -6.84
N GLY A 41 16.60 14.17 -5.51
CA GLY A 41 17.76 13.94 -4.64
C GLY A 41 18.49 12.62 -4.91
N ARG A 42 17.89 11.73 -5.72
CA ARG A 42 18.36 10.37 -6.02
C ARG A 42 19.23 10.30 -7.29
N GLY A 43 19.59 11.45 -7.86
CA GLY A 43 20.50 11.55 -9.01
C GLY A 43 19.84 11.33 -10.37
N ILE A 44 18.50 11.35 -10.42
CA ILE A 44 17.71 11.14 -11.66
C ILE A 44 16.84 12.38 -11.93
N GLN A 45 16.59 12.66 -13.20
CA GLN A 45 15.61 13.68 -13.63
C GLN A 45 14.22 13.05 -13.70
N ARG A 46 13.20 13.78 -13.22
CA ARG A 46 11.80 13.36 -13.29
C ARG A 46 10.87 14.50 -13.64
N LYS A 47 9.75 14.15 -14.28
CA LYS A 47 8.61 15.06 -14.39
C LYS A 47 7.93 15.15 -13.03
N MET A 48 7.69 16.37 -12.59
CA MET A 48 7.09 16.73 -11.31
C MET A 48 5.80 17.50 -11.57
N VAL A 49 4.74 17.17 -10.86
CA VAL A 49 3.56 18.02 -10.77
C VAL A 49 3.77 19.04 -9.65
N THR A 50 3.85 20.32 -10.03
CA THR A 50 4.32 21.44 -9.21
C THR A 50 3.23 22.47 -8.88
N GLY A 51 1.97 22.10 -9.12
CA GLY A 51 0.79 22.89 -8.77
C GLY A 51 0.74 23.22 -7.27
N HIS A 52 0.02 24.29 -6.91
CA HIS A 52 -0.01 24.77 -5.52
C HIS A 52 -0.59 23.74 -4.57
N ASN A 53 -1.75 23.18 -4.90
CA ASN A 53 -2.39 22.17 -4.05
C ASN A 53 -1.54 20.89 -4.01
N VAL A 54 -0.98 20.46 -5.13
CA VAL A 54 -0.14 19.25 -5.18
C VAL A 54 1.05 19.38 -4.24
N LYS A 55 1.77 20.52 -4.27
CA LYS A 55 2.88 20.78 -3.34
C LYS A 55 2.46 20.73 -1.89
N VAL A 56 1.37 21.41 -1.54
CA VAL A 56 0.87 21.46 -0.15
C VAL A 56 0.47 20.06 0.34
N ARG A 57 -0.26 19.30 -0.48
CA ARG A 57 -0.73 17.96 -0.11
C ARG A 57 0.39 16.92 -0.08
N ALA A 58 1.31 16.96 -1.04
CA ALA A 58 2.48 16.09 -1.04
C ALA A 58 3.40 16.39 0.17
N ALA A 59 3.68 17.66 0.45
CA ALA A 59 4.49 18.05 1.61
C ALA A 59 3.86 17.57 2.93
N ALA A 60 2.53 17.68 3.06
CA ALA A 60 1.79 17.17 4.21
C ALA A 60 1.83 15.63 4.30
N HIS A 61 1.62 14.92 3.18
CA HIS A 61 1.64 13.46 3.14
C HIS A 61 3.00 12.91 3.56
N PHE A 62 4.09 13.36 2.93
CA PHE A 62 5.42 12.85 3.23
C PHE A 62 6.07 13.47 4.47
N ASN A 63 5.44 14.47 5.10
CA ASN A 63 6.07 15.31 6.12
C ASN A 63 7.41 15.91 5.65
N CYS A 64 7.38 16.53 4.47
CA CYS A 64 8.55 17.13 3.84
C CYS A 64 8.22 18.54 3.31
N SER A 65 8.50 19.57 4.11
CA SER A 65 8.16 20.96 3.78
C SER A 65 8.96 21.55 2.61
N SER A 66 10.11 20.95 2.27
CA SER A 66 10.94 21.36 1.14
C SER A 66 10.53 20.70 -0.18
N LEU A 67 9.47 19.90 -0.18
CA LEU A 67 9.03 19.19 -1.37
C LEU A 67 8.39 20.15 -2.39
N ASN A 68 8.95 20.19 -3.60
CA ASN A 68 8.56 21.12 -4.65
C ASN A 68 7.50 20.57 -5.64
N GLY A 69 7.01 19.37 -5.41
CA GLY A 69 5.97 18.74 -6.22
C GLY A 69 5.86 17.26 -5.94
N MET A 70 5.04 16.58 -6.75
CA MET A 70 4.92 15.13 -6.71
C MET A 70 5.51 14.51 -7.98
N GLU A 71 6.32 13.46 -7.80
CA GLU A 71 7.01 12.75 -8.88
C GLU A 71 6.03 11.93 -9.72
N LEU A 72 6.18 12.03 -11.05
CA LEU A 72 5.55 11.15 -12.02
C LEU A 72 6.52 10.06 -12.47
N GLU A 73 5.97 8.93 -12.88
CA GLU A 73 6.71 7.88 -13.57
C GLU A 73 7.39 8.41 -14.84
N ASN A 74 8.53 7.83 -15.18
CA ASN A 74 9.25 8.10 -16.43
C ASN A 74 8.65 7.28 -17.60
N ASP A 75 7.34 7.42 -17.80
CA ASP A 75 6.52 6.71 -18.78
C ASP A 75 6.68 7.28 -20.20
N ASP A 76 7.89 7.25 -20.76
CA ASP A 76 8.19 7.84 -22.07
C ASP A 76 7.98 6.86 -23.26
N ALA A 77 7.36 5.70 -23.04
CA ALA A 77 7.10 4.69 -24.07
C ALA A 77 5.60 4.42 -24.33
N GLY A 78 5.21 4.33 -25.62
CA GLY A 78 3.88 3.86 -26.03
C GLY A 78 2.70 4.76 -25.64
N ALA A 79 1.53 4.16 -25.40
CA ALA A 79 0.30 4.87 -25.00
C ALA A 79 0.42 5.57 -23.64
N GLN A 80 1.36 5.13 -22.80
CA GLN A 80 1.63 5.72 -21.49
C GLN A 80 2.20 7.15 -21.58
N ARG A 81 2.71 7.57 -22.75
CA ARG A 81 3.14 8.96 -23.00
C ARG A 81 2.07 10.02 -22.73
N LYS A 82 0.78 9.66 -22.80
CA LYS A 82 -0.33 10.61 -22.59
C LYS A 82 -0.92 10.53 -21.18
N MET A 83 -0.73 9.41 -20.50
CA MET A 83 -1.40 9.06 -19.25
C MET A 83 -0.33 8.90 -18.16
N PRO A 84 -0.03 9.99 -17.43
CA PRO A 84 0.94 9.94 -16.35
C PRO A 84 0.44 9.03 -15.22
N HIS A 85 1.38 8.43 -14.51
CA HIS A 85 1.15 7.80 -13.21
C HIS A 85 1.99 8.53 -12.16
N TRP A 86 1.54 8.50 -10.92
CA TRP A 86 2.46 8.79 -9.80
C TRP A 86 3.54 7.74 -9.77
N GLU A 87 4.74 8.19 -9.40
CA GLU A 87 5.86 7.30 -9.14
C GLU A 87 5.48 6.19 -8.14
N GLU A 88 5.58 4.93 -8.56
CA GLU A 88 5.19 3.76 -7.77
C GLU A 88 6.03 3.65 -6.49
N ARG A 89 7.33 3.99 -6.54
CA ARG A 89 8.17 4.02 -5.34
C ARG A 89 7.59 4.95 -4.26
N SER A 90 7.10 6.12 -4.66
CA SER A 90 6.66 7.17 -3.73
C SER A 90 5.18 7.05 -3.35
N ALA A 91 4.35 6.45 -4.22
CA ALA A 91 2.89 6.41 -4.07
C ALA A 91 2.28 5.06 -4.48
N ARG A 92 2.91 3.95 -4.07
CA ARG A 92 2.56 2.57 -4.47
C ARG A 92 1.07 2.22 -4.36
N ASP A 93 0.42 2.66 -3.29
CA ASP A 93 -0.96 2.31 -2.96
C ASP A 93 -1.99 3.35 -3.48
N GLU A 94 -1.55 4.37 -4.23
CA GLU A 94 -2.38 5.46 -4.72
C GLU A 94 -3.21 5.05 -5.96
N LEU A 95 -4.38 5.67 -6.14
CA LEU A 95 -5.27 5.45 -7.27
C LEU A 95 -4.56 5.53 -8.62
N MET A 96 -3.67 6.50 -8.81
CA MET A 96 -2.93 6.80 -10.04
C MET A 96 -1.49 6.29 -10.03
N ALA A 97 -1.12 5.36 -9.14
CA ALA A 97 0.17 4.65 -9.19
C ALA A 97 0.31 3.81 -10.48
N LEU A 98 1.52 3.47 -10.92
CA LEU A 98 1.69 2.62 -12.13
C LEU A 98 0.95 1.28 -12.00
N THR A 99 1.30 0.49 -10.99
CA THR A 99 0.62 -0.77 -10.69
C THR A 99 -0.65 -0.52 -9.87
N VAL A 100 -1.79 -1.10 -10.28
CA VAL A 100 -3.03 -1.02 -9.49
C VAL A 100 -2.94 -1.95 -8.27
N GLY A 101 -2.56 -1.39 -7.13
CA GLY A 101 -2.55 -2.04 -5.82
C GLY A 101 -3.85 -1.77 -5.04
N ALA A 102 -3.73 -1.12 -3.89
CA ALA A 102 -4.87 -0.71 -3.07
C ALA A 102 -5.78 0.30 -3.78
N GLY A 103 -5.18 1.27 -4.49
CA GLY A 103 -5.86 2.26 -5.31
C GLY A 103 -6.57 3.35 -4.50
N TYR A 104 -5.96 3.82 -3.41
CA TYR A 104 -6.53 4.87 -2.56
C TYR A 104 -6.67 6.18 -3.34
N TYR A 105 -7.86 6.77 -3.34
CA TYR A 105 -8.13 8.07 -3.94
C TYR A 105 -7.70 9.17 -2.96
N THR A 106 -6.39 9.45 -2.96
CA THR A 106 -5.79 10.31 -1.94
C THR A 106 -5.90 11.79 -2.30
N ALA A 107 -5.52 12.63 -1.32
CA ALA A 107 -5.35 14.05 -1.52
C ALA A 107 -4.33 14.41 -2.63
N LEU A 108 -3.43 13.49 -3.02
CA LEU A 108 -2.45 13.72 -4.08
C LEU A 108 -3.14 13.83 -5.45
N THR A 109 -3.93 12.83 -5.83
CA THR A 109 -4.70 12.85 -7.09
C THR A 109 -5.77 13.93 -7.07
N MET A 110 -6.47 14.11 -5.94
CA MET A 110 -7.45 15.19 -5.81
C MET A 110 -6.81 16.58 -5.99
N ALA A 111 -5.56 16.76 -5.55
CA ALA A 111 -4.87 18.03 -5.71
C ALA A 111 -4.56 18.39 -7.16
N VAL A 112 -4.32 17.40 -8.02
CA VAL A 112 -4.23 17.65 -9.47
C VAL A 112 -5.53 18.26 -9.97
N PHE A 113 -6.67 17.66 -9.65
CA PHE A 113 -7.98 18.17 -10.09
C PHE A 113 -8.28 19.59 -9.59
N ALA A 114 -7.85 19.92 -8.37
CA ALA A 114 -7.93 21.30 -7.86
C ALA A 114 -7.03 22.25 -8.65
N ASP A 115 -5.78 21.87 -8.93
CA ASP A 115 -4.81 22.70 -9.65
C ASP A 115 -5.14 22.85 -11.16
N LEU A 116 -5.88 21.89 -11.74
CA LEU A 116 -6.46 22.06 -13.08
C LEU A 116 -7.51 23.18 -13.11
N GLY A 117 -8.17 23.44 -11.98
CA GLY A 117 -9.24 24.43 -11.86
C GLY A 117 -10.56 24.02 -12.53
N TYR A 118 -10.69 22.75 -12.94
CA TYR A 118 -11.93 22.19 -13.49
C TYR A 118 -12.92 21.78 -12.38
N TYR A 119 -12.41 21.52 -11.18
CA TYR A 119 -13.17 20.91 -10.09
C TYR A 119 -12.95 21.64 -8.77
N HIS A 120 -13.99 21.63 -7.94
CA HIS A 120 -13.86 21.90 -6.51
C HIS A 120 -13.72 20.59 -5.75
N VAL A 121 -12.71 20.52 -4.89
CA VAL A 121 -12.37 19.30 -4.17
C VAL A 121 -12.90 19.35 -2.75
N ASN A 122 -13.64 18.31 -2.36
CA ASN A 122 -13.95 18.06 -0.95
C ASN A 122 -12.83 17.26 -0.29
N TRP A 123 -11.91 17.94 0.37
CA TRP A 123 -10.73 17.32 1.00
C TRP A 123 -11.06 16.37 2.15
N SER A 124 -12.23 16.46 2.78
CA SER A 124 -12.61 15.54 3.86
C SER A 124 -12.80 14.11 3.37
N MET A 125 -13.06 13.93 2.08
CA MET A 125 -13.27 12.62 1.44
C MET A 125 -11.97 11.99 0.95
N ALA A 126 -10.82 12.63 1.16
CA ALA A 126 -9.55 12.07 0.73
C ALA A 126 -9.23 10.80 1.50
N GLU A 127 -9.00 9.72 0.78
CA GLU A 127 -8.64 8.45 1.42
C GLU A 127 -7.21 8.53 1.97
N PRO A 128 -6.97 8.09 3.22
CA PRO A 128 -5.63 8.05 3.77
C PRO A 128 -4.85 6.89 3.14
N MET A 129 -3.59 7.15 2.80
CA MET A 129 -2.65 6.13 2.33
C MET A 129 -1.51 6.02 3.35
N ALA A 130 -1.24 4.81 3.83
CA ALA A 130 -0.15 4.58 4.78
C ALA A 130 1.23 4.70 4.10
N TRP A 131 1.34 4.21 2.87
CA TRP A 131 2.57 4.30 2.07
C TRP A 131 3.05 5.74 1.92
N GLY A 132 4.30 6.02 2.30
CA GLY A 132 4.89 7.35 2.21
C GLY A 132 4.40 8.35 3.27
N ASN A 133 3.41 8.01 4.09
CA ASN A 133 2.88 8.96 5.07
C ASN A 133 3.88 9.20 6.22
N ASN A 134 4.20 10.46 6.49
CA ASN A 134 5.15 10.88 7.53
C ASN A 134 6.56 10.27 7.41
N THR A 135 7.01 9.89 6.21
CA THR A 135 8.34 9.28 6.02
C THR A 135 9.51 10.27 6.07
N GLY A 136 9.23 11.57 5.95
CA GLY A 136 10.22 12.64 5.86
C GLY A 136 10.87 12.76 4.49
N CYS A 137 11.61 13.85 4.28
CA CYS A 137 12.27 14.15 3.00
C CYS A 137 13.28 13.10 2.57
N ASP A 138 13.95 12.45 3.52
CA ASP A 138 14.94 11.39 3.27
C ASP A 138 14.39 10.27 2.39
N PHE A 139 13.11 9.92 2.56
CA PHE A 139 12.46 8.92 1.73
C PHE A 139 12.41 9.35 0.26
N LEU A 140 12.19 10.63 -0.01
CA LEU A 140 12.10 11.19 -1.34
C LEU A 140 13.46 11.59 -1.91
N THR A 141 14.51 11.76 -1.10
CA THR A 141 15.80 12.24 -1.60
C THR A 141 16.89 11.18 -1.61
N LYS A 142 16.76 10.10 -0.82
CA LYS A 142 17.76 9.03 -0.78
C LYS A 142 17.32 7.81 -1.56
N ARG A 143 18.29 7.16 -2.19
CA ARG A 143 18.10 5.84 -2.81
C ARG A 143 17.83 4.79 -1.73
N CYS A 144 17.06 3.77 -2.06
CA CYS A 144 16.84 2.58 -1.24
C CYS A 144 18.16 1.89 -0.88
N LYS A 145 19.07 1.71 -1.85
CA LYS A 145 20.40 1.12 -1.61
C LYS A 145 21.30 1.95 -0.68
N ASP A 146 21.11 3.27 -0.64
CA ASP A 146 21.88 4.20 0.19
C ASP A 146 21.26 4.41 1.58
N THR A 147 20.10 3.80 1.84
CA THR A 147 19.38 3.92 3.11
C THR A 147 19.73 2.75 4.02
N HIS A 148 20.49 3.02 5.08
CA HIS A 148 20.81 2.03 6.11
C HIS A 148 19.54 1.43 6.73
N ASP A 149 19.46 0.09 6.78
CA ASP A 149 18.33 -0.69 7.26
C ASP A 149 16.96 -0.18 6.74
N LEU A 150 16.80 -0.08 5.41
CA LEU A 150 15.57 0.42 4.78
C LEU A 150 14.28 -0.22 5.35
N ALA A 151 14.28 -1.55 5.52
CA ALA A 151 13.17 -2.30 6.09
C ALA A 151 12.88 -1.93 7.55
N LYS A 152 13.89 -1.51 8.33
CA LYS A 152 13.69 -1.05 9.71
C LYS A 152 13.25 0.41 9.75
N LYS A 153 13.73 1.23 8.83
CA LYS A 153 13.38 2.66 8.72
C LYS A 153 11.94 2.85 8.24
N TYR A 154 11.47 2.02 7.30
CA TYR A 154 10.11 2.07 6.75
C TYR A 154 9.46 0.67 6.72
N PRO A 155 9.15 0.07 7.90
CA PRO A 155 8.76 -1.34 8.04
C PRO A 155 7.41 -1.71 7.42
N HIS A 156 6.53 -0.73 7.19
CA HIS A 156 5.23 -0.95 6.53
C HIS A 156 5.30 -0.81 5.01
N MET A 157 6.46 -0.42 4.47
CA MET A 157 6.67 -0.18 3.04
C MET A 157 7.66 -1.17 2.45
N PHE A 158 8.78 -1.38 3.13
CA PHE A 158 9.88 -2.19 2.63
C PHE A 158 10.19 -3.37 3.55
N CYS A 159 10.82 -4.38 2.97
CA CYS A 159 11.19 -5.61 3.66
C CYS A 159 12.64 -5.98 3.39
N ASP A 160 13.21 -6.84 4.24
CA ASP A 160 14.57 -7.35 4.07
C ASP A 160 14.58 -8.54 3.10
N GLU A 161 15.27 -8.40 1.97
CA GLU A 161 15.40 -9.46 0.96
C GLU A 161 16.03 -10.75 1.50
N LYS A 162 16.83 -10.64 2.58
CA LYS A 162 17.45 -11.80 3.24
C LYS A 162 16.43 -12.67 3.96
N ASP A 163 15.27 -12.11 4.30
CA ASP A 163 14.13 -12.86 4.83
C ASP A 163 12.97 -12.90 3.84
N ASN A 164 13.13 -13.77 2.86
CA ASN A 164 12.15 -14.03 1.80
C ASN A 164 11.14 -15.15 2.12
N THR A 165 11.15 -15.70 3.35
CA THR A 165 10.29 -16.84 3.73
C THR A 165 9.25 -16.51 4.80
N THR A 166 9.52 -15.49 5.62
CA THR A 166 8.59 -15.03 6.66
C THR A 166 7.38 -14.37 6.03
N LEU A 167 6.19 -14.83 6.46
CA LEU A 167 4.91 -14.26 6.06
C LEU A 167 4.70 -12.92 6.75
N ARG A 168 4.38 -11.89 5.97
CA ARG A 168 4.20 -10.48 6.39
C ARG A 168 3.01 -9.86 5.69
N CYS A 169 2.50 -8.78 6.26
CA CYS A 169 1.44 -8.02 5.62
C CYS A 169 1.95 -7.19 4.45
N SER A 170 1.16 -7.12 3.37
CA SER A 170 1.30 -6.07 2.38
C SER A 170 1.02 -4.70 3.00
N SER A 171 1.53 -3.63 2.38
CA SER A 171 1.35 -2.25 2.85
C SER A 171 -0.12 -1.83 2.97
N ASP A 172 -0.98 -2.39 2.11
CA ASP A 172 -2.44 -2.17 2.11
C ASP A 172 -3.20 -3.06 3.12
N ARG A 173 -2.49 -3.91 3.87
CA ARG A 173 -3.04 -4.90 4.81
C ARG A 173 -4.05 -5.89 4.23
N ARG A 174 -4.19 -6.00 2.91
CA ARG A 174 -5.18 -6.90 2.30
C ARG A 174 -4.65 -8.31 2.08
N ARG A 175 -3.34 -8.49 2.09
CA ARG A 175 -2.68 -9.74 1.73
C ARG A 175 -1.58 -10.08 2.72
N VAL A 176 -1.33 -11.37 2.81
CA VAL A 176 -0.14 -11.92 3.47
C VAL A 176 0.81 -12.40 2.37
N GLY A 177 2.07 -12.02 2.43
CA GLY A 177 3.07 -12.37 1.42
C GLY A 177 4.46 -12.51 2.00
N THR A 178 5.45 -12.65 1.12
CA THR A 178 6.87 -12.72 1.49
C THR A 178 7.68 -11.64 0.79
N CYS A 179 8.89 -11.35 1.28
CA CYS A 179 9.78 -10.35 0.69
C CYS A 179 10.43 -10.86 -0.60
N THR A 180 9.66 -10.89 -1.69
CA THR A 180 10.09 -11.46 -2.98
C THR A 180 9.78 -10.55 -4.17
N ALA A 181 9.11 -9.41 -3.93
CA ALA A 181 8.85 -8.40 -4.95
C ALA A 181 9.74 -7.17 -4.69
N TYR A 182 9.82 -6.29 -5.69
CA TYR A 182 10.62 -5.08 -5.61
C TYR A 182 10.05 -3.99 -6.50
N VAL A 183 10.37 -2.74 -6.17
CA VAL A 183 10.18 -1.55 -7.03
C VAL A 183 11.55 -1.12 -7.53
N VAL A 184 11.63 -0.78 -8.81
CA VAL A 184 12.85 -0.25 -9.43
C VAL A 184 12.60 1.21 -9.79
N ASP A 185 13.36 2.13 -9.20
CA ASP A 185 13.17 3.59 -9.41
C ASP A 185 13.68 4.06 -10.79
N CYS A 186 14.50 3.28 -11.52
CA CYS A 186 14.96 3.65 -12.88
C CYS A 186 15.38 2.46 -13.75
N ALA A 187 15.18 2.59 -15.07
CA ALA A 187 15.79 1.72 -16.07
C ALA A 187 17.23 2.20 -16.39
N GLY A 188 18.22 1.31 -16.24
CA GLY A 188 19.66 1.59 -16.40
C GLY A 188 20.53 0.39 -16.01
N ASP A 189 21.85 0.58 -15.93
CA ASP A 189 22.84 -0.48 -15.63
C ASP A 189 22.45 -1.31 -14.38
N VAL A 190 22.58 -2.63 -14.51
CA VAL A 190 22.12 -3.66 -13.58
C VAL A 190 22.86 -3.62 -12.24
N ASN A 191 24.03 -2.96 -12.18
CA ASN A 191 24.75 -2.70 -10.92
C ASN A 191 24.32 -1.39 -10.22
N ASP A 192 23.50 -0.57 -10.87
CA ASP A 192 23.21 0.81 -10.44
C ASP A 192 21.74 1.08 -10.09
N ASN A 193 20.83 0.15 -10.43
CA ASN A 193 19.40 0.29 -10.19
C ASN A 193 19.09 0.40 -8.69
N ASP A 194 18.31 1.42 -8.33
CA ASP A 194 17.82 1.57 -6.97
C ASP A 194 16.62 0.64 -6.76
N VAL A 195 16.88 -0.51 -6.11
CA VAL A 195 15.89 -1.56 -5.87
C VAL A 195 15.37 -1.43 -4.44
N CYS A 196 14.05 -1.32 -4.33
CA CYS A 196 13.35 -1.24 -3.05
C CYS A 196 12.50 -2.50 -2.87
N HIS A 197 12.94 -3.41 -1.98
CA HIS A 197 12.24 -4.67 -1.74
C HIS A 197 10.92 -4.46 -1.00
N VAL A 198 9.88 -5.11 -1.50
CA VAL A 198 8.51 -5.01 -0.99
C VAL A 198 7.89 -6.39 -0.84
N ILE A 199 6.83 -6.48 -0.04
CA ILE A 199 6.09 -7.72 0.10
C ILE A 199 5.39 -8.07 -1.22
N SER A 200 5.66 -9.26 -1.73
CA SER A 200 4.97 -9.79 -2.89
C SER A 200 3.52 -10.10 -2.55
N THR A 201 2.62 -9.53 -3.34
CA THR A 201 1.19 -9.79 -3.29
C THR A 201 0.78 -10.93 -4.23
N LYS A 202 1.74 -11.67 -4.79
CA LYS A 202 1.54 -12.86 -5.61
C LYS A 202 2.31 -14.02 -4.98
N LEU A 203 1.63 -15.08 -4.55
CA LEU A 203 2.29 -16.36 -4.30
C LEU A 203 2.42 -17.05 -5.66
N TYR A 204 3.63 -17.12 -6.20
CA TYR A 204 3.91 -17.83 -7.45
C TYR A 204 4.20 -19.30 -7.12
N ASP A 205 3.45 -20.22 -7.71
CA ASP A 205 3.80 -21.64 -7.83
C ASP A 205 3.63 -22.01 -9.30
N GLU A 206 4.71 -22.50 -9.92
CA GLU A 206 4.79 -22.83 -11.35
C GLU A 206 3.93 -24.05 -11.74
N SER A 207 3.31 -24.73 -10.77
CA SER A 207 2.67 -26.03 -10.98
C SER A 207 1.15 -26.08 -10.78
N SER A 208 0.49 -25.05 -10.23
CA SER A 208 -0.87 -25.22 -9.71
C SER A 208 -1.76 -23.97 -9.85
N GLN A 209 -3.05 -24.21 -10.08
CA GLN A 209 -4.10 -23.21 -10.29
C GLN A 209 -4.12 -22.17 -9.14
N LYS A 210 -3.98 -20.88 -9.50
CA LYS A 210 -3.93 -19.66 -8.65
C LYS A 210 -4.47 -19.83 -7.21
N LEU A 211 -3.58 -19.92 -6.23
CA LEU A 211 -3.91 -19.71 -4.82
C LEU A 211 -3.86 -18.20 -4.52
N SER A 212 -4.97 -17.64 -4.03
CA SER A 212 -5.01 -16.26 -3.56
C SER A 212 -4.32 -16.15 -2.21
N ASN A 213 -3.63 -15.03 -1.98
CA ASN A 213 -3.02 -14.68 -0.69
C ASN A 213 -3.72 -13.48 -0.03
N ALA A 214 -4.91 -13.14 -0.52
CA ALA A 214 -5.75 -12.10 0.05
C ALA A 214 -6.54 -12.63 1.24
N CYS A 215 -6.61 -11.83 2.31
CA CYS A 215 -7.33 -12.20 3.52
C CYS A 215 -8.83 -12.44 3.29
N VAL A 216 -9.37 -11.99 2.16
CA VAL A 216 -10.79 -12.13 1.82
C VAL A 216 -11.15 -13.46 1.15
N GLU A 217 -10.20 -14.13 0.50
CA GLU A 217 -10.49 -15.28 -0.37
C GLU A 217 -9.37 -16.34 -0.42
N ALA A 218 -8.28 -16.17 0.33
CA ALA A 218 -7.22 -17.16 0.41
C ALA A 218 -7.71 -18.48 1.04
N SER A 219 -6.95 -19.56 0.83
CA SER A 219 -7.22 -20.81 1.56
C SER A 219 -6.42 -20.87 2.87
N GLU A 220 -6.95 -21.57 3.88
CA GLU A 220 -6.22 -21.87 5.13
C GLU A 220 -4.93 -22.67 4.89
N GLN A 221 -4.86 -23.41 3.78
CA GLN A 221 -3.66 -24.13 3.36
C GLN A 221 -2.54 -23.15 3.00
N THR A 222 -2.92 -22.06 2.32
CA THR A 222 -2.03 -20.98 1.85
C THR A 222 -1.60 -20.07 2.99
N LEU A 223 -2.53 -19.67 3.86
CA LEU A 223 -2.29 -18.72 4.95
C LEU A 223 -2.53 -19.39 6.31
N PRO A 224 -1.53 -20.10 6.85
CA PRO A 224 -1.67 -20.79 8.13
C PRO A 224 -1.92 -19.79 9.28
N GLY A 225 -2.84 -20.13 10.19
CA GLY A 225 -3.20 -19.28 11.33
C GLY A 225 -4.15 -18.13 10.99
N SER A 226 -4.61 -18.02 9.74
CA SER A 226 -5.40 -16.86 9.28
C SER A 226 -6.91 -17.14 9.29
N LEU A 227 -7.69 -16.15 9.75
CA LEU A 227 -9.13 -16.11 9.50
C LEU A 227 -9.38 -15.46 8.15
N ILE A 228 -10.05 -16.17 7.25
CA ILE A 228 -10.34 -15.68 5.90
C ILE A 228 -11.81 -15.25 5.80
N GLY A 229 -12.05 -14.08 5.22
CA GLY A 229 -13.40 -13.58 4.98
C GLY A 229 -13.41 -12.11 4.59
N SER A 230 -14.57 -11.61 4.17
CA SER A 230 -14.72 -10.21 3.73
C SER A 230 -14.35 -9.19 4.83
N GLY A 231 -14.48 -9.54 6.11
CA GLY A 231 -14.04 -8.71 7.23
C GLY A 231 -12.57 -8.87 7.64
N SER A 232 -11.80 -9.71 6.95
CA SER A 232 -10.44 -10.06 7.36
C SER A 232 -9.37 -9.15 6.77
N TRP A 233 -8.47 -8.70 7.63
CA TRP A 233 -7.32 -7.87 7.29
C TRP A 233 -6.05 -8.47 7.86
N CYS A 234 -4.92 -8.19 7.21
CA CYS A 234 -3.62 -8.61 7.67
C CYS A 234 -3.13 -7.72 8.81
N LEU A 235 -2.85 -8.34 9.94
CA LEU A 235 -2.25 -7.72 11.10
C LEU A 235 -0.79 -8.13 11.23
N ASP A 236 0.07 -7.14 11.51
CA ASP A 236 1.47 -7.39 11.79
C ASP A 236 1.58 -8.18 13.10
N ALA A 237 2.53 -9.10 13.16
CA ALA A 237 2.70 -9.98 14.30
C ALA A 237 4.16 -10.03 14.77
N GLU A 238 4.36 -10.33 16.05
CA GLU A 238 5.66 -10.53 16.65
C GLU A 238 5.70 -11.91 17.32
N ALA A 239 6.73 -12.69 16.99
CA ALA A 239 6.98 -14.02 17.57
C ALA A 239 5.77 -14.99 17.50
N LEU A 240 4.84 -14.76 16.56
CA LEU A 240 3.64 -15.58 16.42
C LEU A 240 3.98 -16.94 15.82
N GLN A 241 3.62 -18.01 16.54
CA GLN A 241 3.97 -19.38 16.21
C GLN A 241 2.72 -20.19 15.91
N VAL A 242 2.58 -20.64 14.65
CA VAL A 242 1.46 -21.48 14.21
C VAL A 242 1.78 -22.95 14.45
N LYS A 243 0.83 -23.69 15.04
CA LYS A 243 0.90 -25.15 15.28
C LYS A 243 0.53 -25.95 14.02
N LYS A 244 1.16 -25.67 12.87
CA LYS A 244 0.98 -26.49 11.66
C LYS A 244 2.06 -27.58 11.58
N GLU A 245 1.61 -28.84 11.53
CA GLU A 245 2.43 -30.06 11.33
C GLU A 245 3.78 -30.09 12.10
N GLY A 246 3.75 -29.75 13.40
CA GLY A 246 4.88 -29.98 14.31
C GLY A 246 6.10 -29.06 14.18
N SER A 247 6.20 -28.24 13.13
CA SER A 247 7.39 -27.40 12.86
C SER A 247 7.38 -26.00 13.50
N GLY A 248 6.22 -25.52 13.97
CA GLY A 248 6.13 -24.24 14.69
C GLY A 248 6.65 -23.06 13.86
N LYS A 249 6.09 -22.85 12.65
CA LYS A 249 6.52 -21.75 11.78
C LYS A 249 6.23 -20.40 12.44
N LYS A 250 7.27 -19.56 12.55
CA LYS A 250 7.13 -18.17 12.97
C LYS A 250 6.63 -17.33 11.80
N ILE A 251 5.60 -16.53 12.05
CA ILE A 251 5.03 -15.60 11.07
C ILE A 251 4.98 -14.19 11.66
N GLU A 252 5.06 -13.19 10.79
CA GLU A 252 5.02 -11.77 11.16
C GLU A 252 3.80 -11.04 10.54
N GLY A 253 2.93 -11.77 9.87
CA GLY A 253 1.68 -11.26 9.31
C GLY A 253 0.64 -12.37 9.24
N VAL A 254 -0.58 -12.07 9.69
CA VAL A 254 -1.69 -13.03 9.73
C VAL A 254 -3.02 -12.32 9.49
N CYS A 255 -3.95 -12.98 8.80
CA CYS A 255 -5.29 -12.40 8.63
C CYS A 255 -6.14 -12.62 9.89
N ALA A 256 -6.79 -11.56 10.34
CA ALA A 256 -7.74 -11.57 11.43
C ALA A 256 -8.98 -10.76 11.03
N GLU A 257 -10.15 -11.13 11.55
CA GLU A 257 -11.37 -10.35 11.33
C GLU A 257 -11.27 -9.02 12.09
N VAL A 258 -11.56 -7.93 11.39
CA VAL A 258 -11.57 -6.58 11.94
C VAL A 258 -13.00 -6.05 11.96
N LYS A 259 -13.37 -5.44 13.10
CA LYS A 259 -14.62 -4.72 13.27
C LYS A 259 -14.34 -3.30 13.71
N CYS A 260 -14.92 -2.34 13.00
CA CYS A 260 -14.76 -0.92 13.25
C CYS A 260 -16.04 -0.35 13.86
N GLU A 261 -15.97 0.16 15.09
CA GLU A 261 -17.12 0.72 15.81
C GLU A 261 -16.71 2.00 16.54
N GLY A 262 -17.39 3.12 16.26
CA GLY A 262 -17.17 4.38 16.99
C GLY A 262 -15.73 4.93 16.92
N GLY A 263 -15.04 4.72 15.79
CA GLY A 263 -13.63 5.11 15.63
C GLY A 263 -12.62 4.15 16.30
N ALA A 264 -13.08 3.03 16.87
CA ALA A 264 -12.21 2.02 17.47
C ALA A 264 -12.11 0.77 16.58
N VAL A 265 -10.95 0.12 16.65
CA VAL A 265 -10.67 -1.17 15.99
C VAL A 265 -10.85 -2.29 17.01
N LYS A 266 -11.60 -3.32 16.63
CA LYS A 266 -11.68 -4.59 17.35
C LYS A 266 -11.23 -5.72 16.42
N VAL A 267 -10.58 -6.73 17.00
CA VAL A 267 -9.96 -7.82 16.25
C VAL A 267 -10.45 -9.15 16.80
N LYS A 268 -10.74 -10.10 15.91
CA LYS A 268 -10.91 -11.52 16.24
C LYS A 268 -9.89 -12.29 15.41
N TYR A 269 -8.98 -13.01 16.08
CA TYR A 269 -7.98 -13.87 15.44
C TYR A 269 -8.36 -15.36 15.60
N LEU A 270 -7.72 -16.23 14.82
CA LEU A 270 -8.04 -17.67 14.81
C LEU A 270 -7.86 -18.29 16.22
N GLY A 271 -8.82 -19.11 16.65
CA GLY A 271 -8.86 -19.67 18.01
C GLY A 271 -9.57 -18.80 19.06
N ARG A 272 -10.16 -17.66 18.68
CA ARG A 272 -11.03 -16.85 19.54
C ARG A 272 -12.47 -16.83 19.05
N SER A 273 -13.41 -16.88 19.98
CA SER A 273 -14.85 -16.74 19.71
C SER A 273 -15.27 -15.28 19.51
N ASP A 274 -14.70 -14.37 20.29
CA ASP A 274 -15.16 -12.99 20.41
C ASP A 274 -14.13 -11.97 19.96
N PHE A 275 -14.62 -10.81 19.52
CA PHE A 275 -13.79 -9.65 19.20
C PHE A 275 -13.20 -9.02 20.46
N GLU A 276 -11.91 -8.71 20.40
CA GLU A 276 -11.17 -8.01 21.45
C GLU A 276 -10.84 -6.57 20.99
N SER A 277 -10.76 -5.64 21.94
CA SER A 277 -10.37 -4.26 21.65
C SER A 277 -8.91 -4.19 21.21
N CYS A 278 -8.63 -3.51 20.10
CA CYS A 278 -7.28 -3.36 19.55
C CYS A 278 -6.94 -1.87 19.35
N PRO A 279 -6.60 -1.12 20.41
CA PRO A 279 -6.26 0.29 20.29
C PRO A 279 -4.99 0.49 19.47
N GLU A 280 -4.94 1.52 18.63
CA GLU A 280 -3.78 1.83 17.77
C GLU A 280 -2.45 1.83 18.56
N GLY A 281 -1.44 1.15 18.01
CA GLY A 281 -0.10 1.05 18.60
C GLY A 281 0.00 0.16 19.85
N LYS A 282 -1.09 -0.51 20.25
CA LYS A 282 -1.08 -1.57 21.26
C LYS A 282 -0.87 -2.94 20.61
N GLU A 283 -0.78 -3.95 21.46
CA GLU A 283 -0.55 -5.33 21.07
C GLU A 283 -1.54 -6.24 21.81
N ILE A 284 -2.07 -7.24 21.12
CA ILE A 284 -2.85 -8.33 21.70
C ILE A 284 -1.93 -9.53 21.87
N THR A 285 -1.87 -10.09 23.08
CA THR A 285 -1.10 -11.31 23.34
C THR A 285 -1.92 -12.52 22.96
N VAL A 286 -1.42 -13.32 22.03
CA VAL A 286 -2.07 -14.54 21.56
C VAL A 286 -1.97 -15.62 22.63
N THR A 287 -3.13 -16.15 23.01
CA THR A 287 -3.28 -17.27 23.94
C THR A 287 -3.02 -18.60 23.24
N ASP A 288 -2.68 -19.63 24.01
CA ASP A 288 -2.55 -20.99 23.48
C ASP A 288 -3.91 -21.46 22.94
N SER A 289 -3.91 -22.04 21.73
CA SER A 289 -5.07 -22.66 21.09
C SER A 289 -4.62 -23.85 20.25
N ASP A 290 -5.52 -24.54 19.56
CA ASP A 290 -5.13 -25.60 18.61
C ASP A 290 -4.27 -25.04 17.47
N ASP A 291 -4.45 -23.77 17.11
CA ASP A 291 -3.76 -23.10 16.00
C ASP A 291 -2.47 -22.38 16.41
N PHE A 292 -2.39 -21.86 17.63
CA PHE A 292 -1.29 -21.01 18.08
C PHE A 292 -0.64 -21.46 19.37
N ARG A 293 0.68 -21.24 19.47
CA ARG A 293 1.40 -21.28 20.76
C ARG A 293 1.26 -19.93 21.48
N ALA A 294 1.09 -19.98 22.80
CA ALA A 294 1.04 -18.76 23.61
C ALA A 294 2.30 -17.90 23.48
N GLY A 295 2.12 -16.58 23.62
CA GLY A 295 3.21 -15.60 23.77
C GLY A 295 3.53 -14.80 22.49
N GLY A 296 3.00 -15.20 21.34
CA GLY A 296 3.00 -14.35 20.15
C GLY A 296 2.14 -13.10 20.36
N LYS A 297 2.39 -12.04 19.59
CA LYS A 297 1.65 -10.78 19.69
C LYS A 297 1.12 -10.35 18.33
N LEU A 298 -0.09 -9.80 18.32
CA LEU A 298 -0.66 -9.10 17.17
C LEU A 298 -0.60 -7.60 17.42
N LYS A 299 -0.06 -6.86 16.46
CA LYS A 299 0.03 -5.40 16.54
C LYS A 299 -1.28 -4.79 16.06
N CYS A 300 -1.82 -3.88 16.86
CA CYS A 300 -3.05 -3.19 16.53
C CYS A 300 -2.80 -2.15 15.43
N PRO A 301 -3.48 -2.27 14.28
CA PRO A 301 -3.29 -1.37 13.15
C PRO A 301 -3.90 0.00 13.46
N LYS A 302 -3.58 0.98 12.63
CA LYS A 302 -4.28 2.27 12.70
C LYS A 302 -5.70 2.11 12.18
N TYR A 303 -6.64 2.88 12.73
CA TYR A 303 -8.02 2.88 12.22
C TYR A 303 -8.05 3.16 10.70
N THR A 304 -7.23 4.10 10.24
CA THR A 304 -7.17 4.51 8.84
C THR A 304 -6.68 3.43 7.88
N GLU A 305 -6.02 2.38 8.37
CA GLU A 305 -5.46 1.30 7.54
C GLU A 305 -6.48 0.17 7.28
N VAL A 306 -7.49 0.01 8.14
CA VAL A 306 -8.42 -1.15 8.11
C VAL A 306 -9.90 -0.76 8.17
N CYS A 307 -10.24 0.51 8.42
CA CYS A 307 -11.62 0.95 8.62
C CYS A 307 -12.10 2.04 7.65
N THR A 308 -11.29 2.43 6.67
CA THR A 308 -11.61 3.51 5.71
C THR A 308 -12.04 2.99 4.35
N ILE A 309 -11.90 1.68 4.11
CA ILE A 309 -12.32 1.03 2.88
C ILE A 309 -13.06 -0.26 3.24
N ALA A 310 -14.19 -0.52 2.58
CA ALA A 310 -14.90 -1.78 2.70
C ALA A 310 -14.24 -2.90 1.88
N ALA A 311 -14.66 -4.14 2.13
CA ALA A 311 -14.15 -5.33 1.44
C ALA A 311 -14.34 -5.28 -0.09
N ASP A 312 -15.43 -4.66 -0.54
CA ASP A 312 -15.76 -4.43 -1.95
C ASP A 312 -14.97 -3.25 -2.58
N GLY A 313 -14.09 -2.62 -1.81
CA GLY A 313 -13.26 -1.51 -2.24
C GLY A 313 -13.93 -0.14 -2.19
N SER A 314 -15.19 -0.05 -1.75
CA SER A 314 -15.87 1.23 -1.55
C SER A 314 -15.26 2.04 -0.40
N SER A 315 -15.23 3.36 -0.56
CA SER A 315 -14.74 4.27 0.48
C SER A 315 -15.72 4.36 1.65
N LEU A 316 -15.19 4.31 2.87
CA LEU A 316 -15.93 4.54 4.12
C LEU A 316 -15.51 5.85 4.80
N VAL A 317 -14.77 6.71 4.09
CA VAL A 317 -14.46 8.07 4.56
C VAL A 317 -15.75 8.89 4.54
N ILE A 318 -16.07 9.56 5.65
CA ILE A 318 -17.28 10.37 5.87
C ILE A 318 -16.86 11.78 6.26
#